data_AF-A0A6G1S1Y9-F1
#
_entry.id   AF-A0A6G1S1Y9-F1
#
_cell.length_a   1.000
_cell.length_b   1.000
_cell.length_c   1.000
_cell.angle_alpha   90.00
_cell.angle_beta   90.00
_cell.angle_gamma   90.00
#
_symmetry.space_group_name_H-M   'P 1'
#
loop_
_entity.id
_entity.type
_entity.pdbx_description
1 polymer ?
#
loop_
_entity_poly.entity_id
_entity_poly.type
_entity_poly.pdbx_seq_one_letter_code
_entity_poly.pdbx_strand_id
1 'polypeptide(L)'
;FVVLRTWRTNFPKGACVLLATSVDHDRAPVAGVRVNVLLSRYLIEPCGSGKSKLTYMCRIDLRGHMPDWYTKSFGHLCASEVVKIRDSFSHQSLESKEVKSR
;
A
#
# COMPACT_ATOMS: atom_id res chain seq x y z
N PHE A 1 -7.10 -10.60 -6.28
CA PHE A 1 -7.78 -9.32 -5.98
C PHE A 1 -8.43 -8.80 -7.25
N VAL A 2 -9.64 -8.25 -7.17
CA VAL A 2 -10.24 -7.43 -8.23
C VAL A 2 -10.77 -6.19 -7.55
N VAL A 3 -10.16 -5.04 -7.84
CA VAL A 3 -10.41 -3.79 -7.11
C VAL A 3 -10.59 -2.64 -8.07
N LEU A 4 -11.52 -1.74 -7.73
CA LEU A 4 -11.52 -0.39 -8.27
C LEU A 4 -10.56 0.42 -7.42
N ARG A 5 -9.66 1.15 -8.08
CA ARG A 5 -8.69 2.04 -7.42
C ARG A 5 -8.73 3.43 -8.01
N THR A 6 -8.53 4.42 -7.16
CA THR A 6 -8.40 5.82 -7.56
C THR A 6 -7.34 6.49 -6.72
N TRP A 7 -6.66 7.48 -7.29
CA TRP A 7 -5.64 8.24 -6.59
C TRP A 7 -5.83 9.73 -6.83
N ARG A 8 -5.30 10.53 -5.90
CA ARG A 8 -5.18 11.97 -6.03
C ARG A 8 -3.81 12.42 -5.59
N THR A 9 -3.22 13.27 -6.41
CA THR A 9 -2.04 14.07 -6.07
C THR A 9 -2.49 15.46 -5.61
N ASN A 10 -1.59 16.21 -4.97
CA ASN A 10 -1.85 17.58 -4.51
C ASN A 10 -3.06 17.68 -3.54
N PHE A 11 -3.25 16.66 -2.71
CA PHE A 11 -4.20 16.69 -1.59
C PHE A 11 -3.75 17.74 -0.55
N PRO A 12 -4.62 18.25 0.34
CA PRO A 12 -4.24 19.25 1.33
C PRO A 12 -2.90 18.97 2.02
N LYS A 13 -2.09 20.01 2.18
CA LYS A 13 -0.71 19.95 2.69
C LYS A 13 0.27 19.18 1.79
N GLY A 14 -0.02 19.09 0.49
CA GLY A 14 0.86 18.44 -0.50
C GLY A 14 0.86 16.91 -0.41
N ALA A 15 -0.15 16.32 0.23
CA ALA A 15 -0.25 14.88 0.37
C ALA A 15 -0.71 14.21 -0.94
N CYS A 16 -0.49 12.90 -1.02
CA CYS A 16 -1.05 12.03 -2.05
C CYS A 16 -1.88 10.93 -1.38
N VAL A 17 -2.97 10.52 -2.03
CA VAL A 17 -3.85 9.47 -1.52
C VAL A 17 -4.12 8.45 -2.62
N LEU A 18 -4.08 7.17 -2.29
CA LEU A 18 -4.56 6.06 -3.11
C LEU A 18 -5.63 5.31 -2.31
N LEU A 19 -6.77 5.06 -2.94
CA LEU A 19 -7.87 4.27 -2.38
C LEU A 19 -8.14 3.07 -3.27
N ALA A 20 -8.47 1.94 -2.67
CA ALA A 20 -8.95 0.76 -3.38
C ALA A 20 -10.06 0.05 -2.58
N THR A 21 -11.03 -0.50 -3.31
CA THR A 21 -12.12 -1.35 -2.80
C THR A 21 -12.41 -2.47 -3.78
N SER A 22 -12.91 -3.61 -3.31
CA SER A 22 -13.26 -4.72 -4.19
C SER A 22 -14.48 -4.41 -5.06
N VAL A 23 -14.43 -4.90 -6.29
CA VAL A 23 -15.54 -4.81 -7.27
C VAL A 23 -15.65 -6.12 -8.03
N ASP A 24 -16.84 -6.38 -8.57
CA ASP A 24 -17.06 -7.44 -9.54
C ASP A 24 -16.87 -6.90 -10.96
N HIS A 25 -16.31 -7.73 -11.84
CA HIS A 25 -16.06 -7.37 -13.22
C HIS A 25 -16.02 -8.64 -14.09
N ASP A 26 -16.90 -8.75 -15.07
CA ASP A 26 -17.13 -9.98 -15.82
C ASP A 26 -15.89 -10.49 -16.57
N ARG A 27 -15.03 -9.57 -17.01
CA ARG A 27 -13.76 -9.93 -17.70
C ARG A 27 -12.61 -10.27 -16.74
N ALA A 28 -12.87 -10.33 -15.43
CA ALA A 28 -11.87 -10.65 -14.40
C ALA A 28 -12.20 -12.02 -13.77
N PRO A 29 -11.77 -13.13 -14.41
CA PRO A 29 -12.05 -14.47 -13.91
C PRO A 29 -11.41 -14.70 -12.54
N VAL A 30 -11.96 -15.65 -11.77
CA VAL A 30 -11.45 -16.01 -10.45
C VAL A 30 -10.22 -16.91 -10.62
N ALA A 31 -9.05 -16.39 -10.28
CA ALA A 31 -7.83 -17.17 -10.11
C ALA A 31 -7.53 -17.29 -8.61
N GLY A 32 -7.92 -18.42 -7.99
CA GLY A 32 -7.76 -18.68 -6.56
C GLY A 32 -8.85 -18.04 -5.68
N VAL A 33 -8.52 -17.73 -4.42
CA VAL A 33 -9.48 -17.17 -3.46
C VAL A 33 -9.71 -15.68 -3.74
N ARG A 34 -10.97 -15.29 -3.98
CA ARG A 34 -11.35 -13.89 -4.16
C ARG A 34 -11.37 -13.16 -2.81
N VAL A 35 -10.34 -12.37 -2.57
CA VAL A 35 -10.22 -11.46 -1.42
C VAL A 35 -11.27 -10.35 -1.47
N ASN A 36 -11.85 -10.01 -0.31
CA ASN A 36 -12.76 -8.88 -0.13
C ASN A 36 -12.06 -7.70 0.56
N VAL A 37 -11.70 -6.69 -0.22
CA VAL A 37 -11.13 -5.41 0.24
C VAL A 37 -12.28 -4.44 0.54
N LEU A 38 -12.64 -4.30 1.80
CA LEU A 38 -13.63 -3.32 2.26
C LEU A 38 -13.04 -1.90 2.28
N LEU A 39 -11.75 -1.80 2.59
CA LEU A 39 -11.00 -0.55 2.62
C LEU A 39 -9.52 -0.84 2.38
N SER A 40 -8.90 -0.08 1.48
CA SER A 40 -7.45 0.00 1.36
C SER A 40 -7.10 1.44 1.01
N ARG A 41 -6.35 2.11 1.88
CA ARG A 41 -6.00 3.53 1.74
C ARG A 41 -4.53 3.74 2.07
N TYR A 42 -3.79 4.27 1.11
CA TYR A 42 -2.46 4.81 1.34
C TYR A 42 -2.56 6.33 1.41
N LEU A 43 -2.05 6.91 2.50
CA LEU A 43 -1.86 8.34 2.67
C LEU A 43 -0.35 8.60 2.70
N ILE A 44 0.12 9.46 1.80
CA ILE A 44 1.52 9.82 1.64
C ILE A 44 1.63 11.30 1.95
N GLU A 45 2.24 11.65 3.09
CA GLU A 45 2.38 13.02 3.55
C GLU A 45 3.85 13.46 3.44
N PRO A 46 4.14 14.68 2.97
CA PRO A 46 5.49 15.24 3.07
C PRO A 46 5.91 15.32 4.55
N CYS A 47 7.13 14.89 4.87
CA CYS A 47 7.66 14.95 6.25
C CYS A 47 9.02 15.66 6.36
N GLY A 48 9.38 16.48 5.35
CA GLY A 48 10.64 17.22 5.30
C GLY A 48 11.79 16.44 4.67
N SER A 49 12.88 17.14 4.32
CA SER A 49 14.11 16.55 3.76
C SER A 49 13.91 15.66 2.54
N GLY A 50 12.91 15.96 1.69
CA GLY A 50 12.56 15.16 0.51
C GLY A 50 11.98 13.77 0.84
N LYS A 51 11.59 13.52 2.09
CA LYS A 51 11.00 12.26 2.55
C LYS A 51 9.48 12.38 2.67
N SER A 52 8.83 11.22 2.66
CA SER A 52 7.39 11.10 2.87
C SER A 52 7.09 10.16 4.03
N LYS A 53 6.06 10.48 4.82
CA LYS A 53 5.43 9.56 5.77
C LYS A 53 4.35 8.78 5.03
N LEU A 54 4.50 7.47 4.96
CA LEU A 54 3.50 6.56 4.40
C LEU A 54 2.63 5.98 5.52
N THR A 55 1.33 6.22 5.46
CA THR A 55 0.34 5.59 6.34
C THR A 55 -0.56 4.68 5.52
N TYR A 56 -0.60 3.38 5.85
CA TYR A 56 -1.47 2.41 5.22
C TYR A 56 -2.59 2.01 6.18
N MET A 57 -3.83 2.26 5.80
CA MET A 57 -5.03 1.85 6.53
C MET A 57 -5.83 0.88 5.66
N CYS A 58 -6.14 -0.30 6.19
CA CYS A 58 -6.92 -1.27 5.45
C CYS A 58 -7.86 -2.09 6.34
N ARG A 59 -8.89 -2.64 5.70
CA ARG A 59 -9.78 -3.65 6.23
C ARG A 59 -10.05 -4.64 5.10
N ILE A 60 -9.47 -5.83 5.22
CA ILE A 60 -9.44 -6.83 4.15
C ILE A 60 -9.80 -8.18 4.75
N ASP A 61 -10.78 -8.83 4.15
CA ASP A 61 -11.06 -10.24 4.39
C ASP A 61 -10.39 -11.06 3.28
N LEU A 62 -9.27 -11.70 3.62
CA LEU A 62 -8.52 -12.58 2.74
C LEU A 62 -9.26 -13.89 2.45
N ARG A 63 -10.26 -14.23 3.27
CA ARG A 63 -10.98 -15.50 3.35
C ARG A 63 -10.06 -16.69 3.65
N GLY A 64 -10.61 -17.71 4.30
CA GLY A 64 -9.89 -18.95 4.60
C GLY A 64 -9.01 -18.93 5.86
N HIS A 65 -8.88 -17.80 6.55
CA HIS A 65 -8.22 -17.72 7.85
C HIS A 65 -9.22 -17.72 9.00
N MET A 66 -8.83 -18.31 10.14
CA MET A 66 -9.61 -18.22 11.37
C MET A 66 -9.60 -16.78 11.91
N PRO A 67 -10.65 -16.33 12.62
CA PRO A 67 -10.71 -14.97 13.17
C PRO A 67 -9.48 -14.58 14.01
N ASP A 68 -8.96 -15.49 14.83
CA ASP A 68 -7.79 -15.26 15.69
C ASP A 68 -6.51 -14.94 14.89
N TRP A 69 -6.39 -15.46 13.67
CA TRP A 69 -5.27 -15.15 12.79
C TRP A 69 -5.27 -13.67 12.37
N TYR A 70 -6.44 -13.07 12.15
CA TYR A 70 -6.52 -11.64 11.83
C TYR A 70 -6.02 -10.77 12.99
N THR A 71 -6.33 -11.16 14.22
CA THR A 71 -5.86 -10.47 15.43
C THR A 71 -4.35 -10.61 15.60
N LYS A 72 -3.79 -11.80 15.35
CA LYS A 72 -2.39 -12.11 15.66
C LYS A 72 -1.40 -11.87 14.53
N SER A 73 -1.82 -11.96 13.27
CA SER A 73 -0.89 -12.05 12.14
C SER A 73 -1.14 -11.00 11.05
N PHE A 74 -2.39 -10.63 10.78
CA PHE A 74 -2.71 -9.71 9.68
C PHE A 74 -2.05 -8.33 9.83
N GLY A 75 -1.94 -7.82 11.06
CA GLY A 75 -1.23 -6.57 11.34
C GLY A 75 0.25 -6.62 10.96
N HIS A 76 0.93 -7.73 11.20
CA HIS A 76 2.34 -7.92 10.81
C HIS A 76 2.51 -7.93 9.29
N LEU A 77 1.56 -8.52 8.55
CA LEU A 77 1.56 -8.47 7.08
C LEU A 77 1.43 -7.03 6.58
N CYS A 78 0.50 -6.25 7.15
CA CYS A 78 0.32 -4.84 6.78
C CYS A 78 1.59 -4.02 7.02
N ALA A 79 2.25 -4.22 8.16
CA ALA A 79 3.52 -3.56 8.47
C ALA A 79 4.64 -3.99 7.49
N SER A 80 4.74 -5.28 7.19
CA SER A 80 5.72 -5.83 6.24
C SER A 80 5.58 -5.20 4.84
N GLU A 81 4.36 -5.04 4.34
CA GLU A 81 4.11 -4.39 3.05
C GLU A 81 4.60 -2.94 3.02
N VAL A 82 4.34 -2.16 4.07
CA VAL A 82 4.84 -0.76 4.19
C VAL A 82 6.37 -0.73 4.27
N VAL A 83 6.98 -1.67 4.98
CA VAL A 83 8.45 -1.80 5.07
C VAL A 83 9.07 -2.11 3.70
N LYS A 84 8.48 -3.04 2.93
CA LYS A 84 8.96 -3.35 1.57
C LYS A 84 8.92 -2.12 0.66
N ILE A 85 7.85 -1.30 0.74
CA ILE A 85 7.75 -0.04 -0.02
C ILE A 85 8.85 0.93 0.39
N ARG A 86 9.15 1.07 1.69
CA ARG A 86 10.27 1.91 2.14
C ARG A 86 11.60 1.41 1.57
N ASP A 87 11.84 0.11 1.68
CA ASP A 87 13.13 -0.50 1.34
C ASP A 87 13.39 -0.49 -0.17
N SER A 88 12.36 -0.45 -1.02
CA SER A 88 12.53 -0.34 -2.47
C SER A 88 13.21 0.96 -2.92
N PHE A 89 13.22 2.02 -2.10
CA PHE A 89 13.93 3.27 -2.38
C PHE A 89 15.38 3.29 -1.86
N SER A 90 15.75 2.37 -0.97
CA SER A 90 17.09 2.34 -0.38
C SER A 90 18.17 1.99 -1.41
N HIS A 91 17.88 1.11 -2.37
CA HIS A 91 18.80 0.73 -3.44
C HIS A 91 19.05 1.87 -4.46
N GLN A 92 18.06 2.72 -4.74
CA GLN A 92 18.21 3.87 -5.66
C GLN A 92 19.05 5.02 -5.05
N SER A 93 19.11 5.11 -3.73
CA SER A 93 19.83 6.18 -3.03
C SER A 93 21.37 6.07 -3.14
N LEU A 94 21.89 4.87 -3.44
CA LEU A 94 23.33 4.63 -3.59
C LEU A 94 23.83 5.14 -4.94
N GLU A 95 23.13 4.82 -6.04
CA GLU A 95 23.47 5.30 -7.39
C GLU A 95 23.37 6.83 -7.52
N SER A 96 22.44 7.45 -6.79
CA SER A 96 22.23 8.91 -6.83
C SER A 96 23.34 9.71 -6.12
N LYS A 97 24.13 9.06 -5.26
CA LYS A 97 25.27 9.71 -4.56
C LYS A 97 26.55 9.71 -5.38
N GLU A 98 26.72 8.77 -6.31
CA GLU A 98 27.92 8.69 -7.15
C GLU A 98 27.97 9.78 -8.24
N VAL A 99 26.81 10.28 -8.68
CA VAL A 99 26.74 11.31 -9.74
C VAL A 99 27.09 12.72 -9.26
N LYS A 100 27.23 12.96 -7.94
CA LYS A 100 27.59 14.28 -7.38
C LYS A 100 29.08 14.43 -7.01
N SER A 101 29.94 13.50 -7.39
CA SER A 101 31.38 13.52 -7.05
C SER A 101 32.31 13.67 -8.27
N ARG A 102 31.91 14.38 -9.32
CA ARG A 102 32.79 14.74 -10.44
C ARG A 102 32.75 16.23 -10.72
#